data_AF-A0A4P7PV29-F1
#
_entry.id   AF-A0A4P7PV29-F1
#
_cell.length_a   1.000
_cell.length_b   1.000
_cell.length_c   1.000
_cell.angle_alpha   90.00
_cell.angle_beta   90.00
_cell.angle_gamma   90.00
#
_symmetry.space_group_name_H-M   'P 1'
#
loop_
_entity.id
_entity.type
_entity.pdbx_description
1 polymer ?
#
loop_
_entity_poly.entity_id
_entity_poly.type
_entity_poly.pdbx_seq_one_letter_code
_entity_poly.pdbx_strand_id
1 'polypeptide(L)'
;MIVVCFLSVLLFNLPAFIDSFNLSKENGIGSSIGGITAPVIGIISSILLYLALTRQTESNVEQKLKNESDIILMLLNQLENEFGSFYHRIKIDKVEHKYVGFDGFNEFCIRIIREQDYRILERQIKSFKSFYESGQIILIVDSFNIIRKRIEISEISEEMKDLFTEKLNSFYETRLKENLEKLNEVFENHEFFKDEWTEKIKKVVENNK
;
A
#
# COMPACT_ATOMS: atom_id res chain seq x y z
N MET A 1 -20.28 -37.02 -8.62
CA MET A 1 -21.51 -36.59 -9.32
C MET A 1 -21.98 -37.62 -10.34
N ILE A 2 -21.17 -37.99 -11.34
CA ILE A 2 -21.55 -38.95 -12.40
C ILE A 2 -21.99 -40.31 -11.83
N VAL A 3 -21.24 -40.87 -10.87
CA VAL A 3 -21.55 -42.18 -10.25
C VAL A 3 -22.87 -42.17 -9.48
N VAL A 4 -23.20 -41.06 -8.80
CA VAL A 4 -24.47 -40.91 -8.05
C VAL A 4 -25.65 -40.75 -9.01
N CYS A 5 -25.47 -40.01 -10.11
CA CYS A 5 -26.49 -39.92 -11.16
C CYS A 5 -26.74 -41.29 -11.79
N PHE A 6 -25.68 -42.06 -12.08
CA PHE A 6 -25.78 -43.40 -12.66
C PHE A 6 -26.48 -44.40 -11.71
N LEU A 7 -26.13 -44.39 -10.42
CA LEU A 7 -26.77 -45.21 -9.39
C LEU A 7 -28.23 -44.84 -9.19
N SER A 8 -28.60 -43.55 -9.28
CA SER A 8 -30.00 -43.13 -9.14
C SER A 8 -30.88 -43.66 -10.27
N VAL A 9 -30.41 -43.61 -11.52
CA VAL A 9 -31.14 -44.14 -12.69
C VAL A 9 -31.34 -45.64 -12.58
N LEU A 10 -30.37 -46.35 -12.01
CA LEU A 10 -30.43 -47.80 -11.82
C LEU A 10 -31.39 -48.18 -10.68
N LEU A 11 -31.40 -47.44 -9.57
CA LEU A 11 -32.32 -47.63 -8.45
C LEU A 11 -33.77 -47.33 -8.80
N PHE A 12 -34.05 -46.30 -9.62
CA PHE A 12 -35.41 -45.94 -10.04
C PHE A 12 -35.98 -46.81 -11.17
N ASN A 13 -35.16 -47.65 -11.82
CA ASN A 13 -35.61 -48.63 -12.82
C ASN A 13 -35.85 -50.04 -12.24
N LEU A 14 -35.52 -50.29 -10.97
CA LEU A 14 -35.82 -51.56 -10.31
C LEU A 14 -37.32 -51.61 -9.92
N PRO A 15 -37.97 -52.79 -9.99
CA PRO A 15 -39.38 -52.92 -9.64
C PRO A 15 -39.61 -52.54 -8.18
N ALA A 16 -40.52 -51.60 -7.95
CA ALA A 16 -40.79 -51.07 -6.62
C ALA A 16 -41.41 -52.14 -5.71
N PHE A 17 -40.86 -52.30 -4.51
CA PHE A 17 -41.36 -53.22 -3.48
C PHE A 17 -42.70 -52.79 -2.84
N ILE A 18 -43.18 -51.58 -3.14
CA ILE A 18 -44.42 -51.00 -2.63
C ILE A 18 -45.28 -50.61 -3.84
N ASP A 19 -46.52 -51.12 -3.92
CA ASP A 19 -47.43 -50.87 -5.05
C ASP A 19 -47.72 -49.37 -5.28
N SER A 20 -47.59 -48.53 -4.25
CA SER A 20 -47.70 -47.07 -4.33
C SER A 20 -46.53 -46.38 -5.05
N PHE A 21 -45.43 -47.09 -5.29
CA PHE A 21 -44.26 -46.66 -6.06
C PHE A 21 -44.13 -47.42 -7.40
N ASN A 22 -45.16 -48.19 -7.78
CA ASN A 22 -45.19 -48.96 -9.02
C ASN A 22 -45.49 -48.06 -10.22
N LEU A 23 -44.45 -47.44 -10.77
CA LEU A 23 -44.53 -46.53 -11.92
C LEU A 23 -44.66 -47.26 -13.28
N SER A 24 -44.83 -48.59 -13.30
CA SER A 24 -44.80 -49.40 -14.52
C SER A 24 -46.05 -49.31 -15.42
N LYS A 25 -47.18 -48.78 -14.90
CA LYS A 25 -48.48 -48.82 -15.60
C LYS A 25 -48.89 -47.50 -16.27
N GLU A 26 -48.21 -46.41 -16.00
CA GLU A 26 -48.44 -45.13 -16.68
C GLU A 26 -47.18 -44.73 -17.43
N ASN A 27 -47.31 -43.89 -18.47
CA ASN A 27 -46.20 -43.30 -19.23
C ASN A 27 -45.31 -42.35 -18.37
N GLY A 28 -45.08 -42.69 -17.10
CA GLY A 28 -44.85 -41.77 -16.00
C GLY A 28 -43.57 -42.01 -15.21
N ILE A 29 -42.73 -42.99 -15.55
CA ILE A 29 -41.37 -43.09 -14.96
C ILE A 29 -40.57 -41.85 -15.36
N GLY A 30 -40.57 -41.48 -16.65
CA GLY A 30 -39.90 -40.27 -17.13
C GLY A 30 -40.50 -38.98 -16.58
N SER A 31 -41.83 -38.90 -16.42
CA SER A 31 -42.50 -37.72 -15.86
C SER A 31 -42.35 -37.61 -14.33
N SER A 32 -42.31 -38.73 -13.61
CA SER A 32 -42.15 -38.77 -12.15
C SER A 32 -40.68 -38.57 -11.75
N ILE A 33 -39.75 -39.21 -12.45
CA ILE A 33 -38.31 -38.93 -12.29
C ILE A 33 -38.06 -37.48 -12.68
N GLY A 34 -38.51 -37.01 -13.85
CA GLY A 34 -38.35 -35.62 -14.30
C GLY A 34 -39.01 -34.58 -13.38
N GLY A 35 -40.19 -34.90 -12.82
CA GLY A 35 -40.95 -34.04 -11.92
C GLY A 35 -40.31 -33.85 -10.55
N ILE A 36 -39.56 -34.84 -10.04
CA ILE A 36 -38.84 -34.76 -8.76
C ILE A 36 -37.38 -34.33 -8.97
N THR A 37 -36.72 -34.78 -10.04
CA THR A 37 -35.32 -34.41 -10.32
C THR A 37 -35.18 -32.93 -10.61
N ALA A 38 -36.09 -32.29 -11.34
CA ALA A 38 -35.97 -30.86 -11.62
C ALA A 38 -35.97 -29.98 -10.35
N PRO A 39 -36.92 -30.15 -9.39
CA PRO A 39 -36.87 -29.46 -8.10
C PRO A 39 -35.62 -29.80 -7.26
N VAL A 40 -35.23 -31.08 -7.19
CA VAL A 40 -34.06 -31.50 -6.40
C VAL A 40 -32.76 -30.92 -6.97
N ILE A 41 -32.59 -30.97 -8.30
CA ILE A 41 -31.46 -30.34 -8.99
C ILE A 41 -31.51 -28.82 -8.79
N GLY A 42 -32.69 -28.20 -8.86
CA GLY A 42 -32.88 -26.79 -8.58
C GLY A 42 -32.39 -26.41 -7.18
N ILE A 43 -32.81 -27.14 -6.14
CA ILE A 43 -32.41 -26.90 -4.74
C ILE A 43 -30.89 -27.07 -4.59
N ILE A 44 -30.32 -28.18 -5.10
CA ILE A 44 -28.87 -28.42 -5.03
C ILE A 44 -28.11 -27.29 -5.76
N SER A 45 -28.59 -26.87 -6.93
CA SER A 45 -27.97 -25.79 -7.70
C SER A 45 -28.02 -24.46 -6.95
N SER A 46 -29.14 -24.14 -6.31
CA SER A 46 -29.28 -22.94 -5.48
C SER A 46 -28.34 -22.96 -4.27
N ILE A 47 -28.20 -24.12 -3.59
CA ILE A 47 -27.26 -24.28 -2.47
C ILE A 47 -25.82 -24.08 -2.94
N LEU A 48 -25.42 -24.70 -4.06
CA LEU A 48 -24.08 -24.55 -4.63
C LEU A 48 -23.81 -23.10 -5.06
N LEU A 49 -24.79 -22.42 -5.66
CA LEU A 49 -24.68 -21.02 -6.04
C LEU A 49 -24.50 -20.12 -4.83
N TYR A 50 -25.25 -20.36 -3.75
CA TYR A 50 -25.11 -19.63 -2.50
C TYR A 50 -23.72 -19.82 -1.88
N LEU A 51 -23.22 -21.06 -1.84
CA LEU A 51 -21.87 -21.35 -1.35
C LEU A 51 -20.80 -20.67 -2.21
N ALA A 52 -20.95 -20.71 -3.54
CA ALA A 52 -20.03 -20.06 -4.46
C ALA A 52 -20.00 -18.54 -4.25
N LEU A 53 -21.16 -17.90 -4.12
CA LEU A 53 -21.25 -16.46 -3.86
C LEU A 53 -20.62 -16.07 -2.53
N THR A 54 -20.83 -16.89 -1.49
CA THR A 54 -20.22 -16.67 -0.17
C THR A 54 -18.70 -16.71 -0.26
N ARG A 55 -18.14 -17.75 -0.89
CA ARG A 55 -16.68 -17.88 -1.09
C ARG A 55 -16.09 -16.78 -1.97
N GLN A 56 -16.83 -16.34 -2.99
CA GLN A 56 -16.41 -15.23 -3.84
C GLN A 56 -16.36 -13.92 -3.04
N THR A 57 -17.34 -13.69 -2.17
CA THR A 57 -17.37 -12.50 -1.31
C THR A 57 -16.21 -12.50 -0.33
N GLU A 58 -15.95 -13.64 0.34
CA GLU A 58 -14.79 -13.81 1.23
C GLU A 58 -13.47 -13.53 0.48
N SER A 59 -13.28 -14.12 -0.70
CA SER A 59 -12.06 -13.91 -1.48
C SER A 59 -11.87 -12.46 -1.92
N ASN A 60 -12.95 -11.75 -2.28
CA ASN A 60 -12.88 -10.34 -2.64
C ASN A 60 -12.43 -9.47 -1.45
N VAL A 61 -12.88 -9.79 -0.24
CA VAL A 61 -12.44 -9.09 0.98
C VAL A 61 -10.96 -9.33 1.23
N GLU A 62 -10.49 -10.58 1.17
CA GLU A 62 -9.07 -10.91 1.33
C GLU A 62 -8.20 -10.22 0.28
N GLN A 63 -8.64 -10.20 -0.99
CA GLN A 63 -7.93 -9.50 -2.06
C GLN A 63 -7.87 -7.99 -1.82
N LYS A 64 -8.94 -7.37 -1.31
CA LYS A 64 -8.94 -5.94 -0.96
C LYS A 64 -7.87 -5.66 0.09
N LEU A 65 -7.81 -6.45 1.16
CA LEU A 65 -6.82 -6.29 2.24
C LEU A 65 -5.38 -6.48 1.75
N LYS A 66 -5.16 -7.47 0.88
CA LYS A 66 -3.86 -7.69 0.24
C LYS A 66 -3.44 -6.49 -0.61
N ASN A 67 -4.34 -6.00 -1.47
CA ASN A 67 -4.07 -4.86 -2.35
C ASN A 67 -3.72 -3.59 -1.55
N GLU A 68 -4.40 -3.35 -0.42
CA GLU A 68 -4.07 -2.25 0.50
C GLU A 68 -2.62 -2.35 1.02
N SER A 69 -2.21 -3.55 1.43
CA SER A 69 -0.85 -3.82 1.91
C SER A 69 0.20 -3.65 0.80
N ASP A 70 -0.10 -4.15 -0.41
CA ASP A 70 0.78 -4.03 -1.58
C ASP A 70 1.00 -2.56 -1.98
N ILE A 71 -0.04 -1.71 -1.88
CA ILE A 71 0.06 -0.27 -2.14
C ILE A 71 1.02 0.39 -1.14
N ILE A 72 0.89 0.10 0.16
CA ILE A 72 1.78 0.68 1.18
C ILE A 72 3.24 0.26 0.94
N LEU A 73 3.47 -1.01 0.63
CA LEU A 73 4.81 -1.51 0.30
C LEU A 73 5.38 -0.83 -0.95
N MET A 74 4.56 -0.64 -1.98
CA MET A 74 4.96 0.09 -3.18
C MET A 74 5.37 1.53 -2.85
N LEU A 75 4.60 2.25 -2.04
CA LEU A 75 4.92 3.62 -1.65
C LEU A 75 6.21 3.69 -0.82
N LEU A 76 6.44 2.74 0.09
CA LEU A 76 7.70 2.62 0.84
C LEU A 76 8.89 2.42 -0.09
N ASN A 77 8.77 1.54 -1.10
CA ASN A 77 9.83 1.33 -2.09
C ASN A 77 10.06 2.59 -2.95
N GLN A 78 9.00 3.33 -3.28
CA GLN A 78 9.12 4.61 -3.98
C GLN A 78 9.87 5.63 -3.14
N LEU A 79 9.56 5.76 -1.85
CA LEU A 79 10.31 6.62 -0.92
C LEU A 79 11.79 6.23 -0.84
N GLU A 80 12.10 4.93 -0.74
CA GLU A 80 13.48 4.45 -0.73
C GLU A 80 14.23 4.81 -2.03
N ASN A 81 13.56 4.69 -3.18
CA ASN A 81 14.12 5.05 -4.49
C ASN A 81 14.30 6.57 -4.66
N GLU A 82 13.30 7.36 -4.27
CA GLU A 82 13.36 8.83 -4.29
C GLU A 82 14.54 9.32 -3.44
N PHE A 83 14.65 8.80 -2.22
CA PHE A 83 15.78 9.10 -1.36
C PHE A 83 17.11 8.63 -1.94
N GLY A 84 17.20 7.40 -2.46
CA GLY A 84 18.40 6.89 -3.11
C GLY A 84 18.82 7.69 -4.34
N SER A 85 17.86 8.32 -5.03
CA SER A 85 18.08 9.18 -6.19
C SER A 85 18.49 10.62 -5.83
N PHE A 86 18.36 11.01 -4.56
CA PHE A 86 18.79 12.30 -4.07
C PHE A 86 20.23 12.55 -4.51
N TYR A 87 20.54 13.73 -5.04
CA TYR A 87 21.92 14.07 -5.34
C TYR A 87 22.25 15.52 -5.06
N HIS A 88 23.51 15.72 -4.65
CA HIS A 88 24.13 17.03 -4.48
C HIS A 88 25.42 17.08 -5.30
N ARG A 89 25.64 18.18 -6.02
CA ARG A 89 26.86 18.38 -6.82
C ARG A 89 27.65 19.55 -6.30
N ILE A 90 28.94 19.32 -6.10
CA ILE A 90 29.90 20.34 -5.69
C ILE A 90 31.06 20.39 -6.65
N LYS A 91 31.67 21.57 -6.80
CA LYS A 91 32.91 21.74 -7.54
C LYS A 91 34.04 22.00 -6.56
N ILE A 92 35.01 21.10 -6.52
CA ILE A 92 36.25 21.22 -5.73
C ILE A 92 37.40 21.24 -6.73
N ASP A 93 38.24 22.27 -6.70
CA ASP A 93 39.44 22.39 -7.56
C ASP A 93 39.17 22.14 -9.06
N LYS A 94 38.04 22.65 -9.57
CA LYS A 94 37.54 22.49 -10.95
C LYS A 94 37.05 21.06 -11.31
N VAL A 95 37.06 20.13 -10.37
CA VAL A 95 36.46 18.80 -10.52
C VAL A 95 35.05 18.81 -9.93
N GLU A 96 34.09 18.26 -10.67
CA GLU A 96 32.71 18.10 -10.18
C GLU A 96 32.58 16.77 -9.44
N HIS A 97 32.22 16.85 -8.16
CA HIS A 97 31.92 15.70 -7.32
C HIS A 97 30.39 15.60 -7.17
N LYS A 98 29.85 14.42 -7.45
CA LYS A 98 28.42 14.11 -7.26
C LYS A 98 28.26 13.13 -6.11
N TYR A 99 27.53 13.55 -5.10
CA TYR A 99 27.12 12.72 -3.97
C TYR A 99 25.66 12.30 -4.17
N VAL A 100 25.33 11.07 -3.80
CA VAL A 100 24.00 10.48 -4.03
C VAL A 100 23.43 9.87 -2.75
N GLY A 101 22.11 9.71 -2.69
CA GLY A 101 21.42 9.11 -1.57
C GLY A 101 21.68 9.84 -0.25
N PHE A 102 21.96 9.06 0.79
CA PHE A 102 22.27 9.57 2.12
C PHE A 102 23.47 10.51 2.13
N ASP A 103 24.56 10.14 1.45
CA ASP A 103 25.78 10.96 1.43
C ASP A 103 25.51 12.31 0.76
N GLY A 104 24.73 12.31 -0.33
CA GLY A 104 24.31 13.55 -0.98
C GLY A 104 23.51 14.45 -0.05
N PHE A 105 22.54 13.87 0.65
CA PHE A 105 21.67 14.62 1.54
C PHE A 105 22.43 15.20 2.73
N ASN A 106 23.28 14.38 3.35
CA ASN A 106 24.14 14.79 4.46
C ASN A 106 25.13 15.89 4.03
N GLU A 107 25.82 15.73 2.89
CA GLU A 107 26.76 16.75 2.38
C GLU A 107 26.08 18.08 2.11
N PHE A 108 24.89 18.07 1.50
CA PHE A 108 24.09 19.29 1.29
C PHE A 108 23.78 19.98 2.63
N CYS A 109 23.31 19.23 3.63
CA CYS A 109 22.96 19.78 4.94
C CYS A 109 24.20 20.35 5.65
N ILE A 110 25.30 19.59 5.69
CA ILE A 110 26.57 20.03 6.28
C ILE A 110 27.05 21.33 5.64
N ARG A 111 26.93 21.44 4.31
CA ARG A 111 27.40 22.61 3.58
C ARG A 111 26.57 23.85 3.88
N ILE A 112 25.25 23.72 3.95
CA ILE A 112 24.38 24.82 4.38
C ILE A 112 24.76 25.27 5.79
N ILE A 113 24.91 24.34 6.73
CA ILE A 113 25.22 24.64 8.14
C ILE A 113 26.57 25.35 8.28
N ARG A 114 27.59 24.88 7.54
CA ARG A 114 28.96 25.38 7.62
C ARG A 114 29.18 26.67 6.82
N GLU A 115 28.16 27.20 6.15
CA GLU A 115 28.30 28.46 5.41
C GLU A 115 28.63 29.59 6.40
N GLN A 116 29.84 30.13 6.30
CA GLN A 116 30.35 31.10 7.28
C GLN A 116 29.79 32.51 7.04
N ASP A 117 29.28 32.78 5.83
CA ASP A 117 28.74 34.08 5.46
C ASP A 117 27.32 33.98 4.88
N TYR A 118 26.37 33.78 5.79
CA TYR A 118 24.94 33.79 5.46
C TYR A 118 24.46 35.13 4.85
N ARG A 119 25.19 36.24 5.02
CA ARG A 119 24.83 37.53 4.40
C ARG A 119 25.09 37.51 2.90
N ILE A 120 26.15 36.84 2.46
CA ILE A 120 26.39 36.62 1.02
C ILE A 120 25.31 35.69 0.46
N LEU A 121 24.98 34.64 1.21
CA LEU A 121 23.96 33.68 0.80
C LEU A 121 22.58 34.34 0.66
N GLU A 122 22.17 35.16 1.62
CA GLU A 122 20.92 35.95 1.59
C GLU A 122 20.83 36.88 0.37
N ARG A 123 21.97 37.44 -0.08
CA ARG A 123 21.99 38.27 -1.30
C ARG A 123 21.81 37.47 -2.58
N GLN A 124 22.23 36.21 -2.59
CA GLN A 124 22.17 35.33 -3.76
C GLN A 124 20.87 34.54 -3.83
N ILE A 125 20.27 34.26 -2.66
CA ILE A 125 19.18 33.30 -2.51
C ILE A 125 18.05 33.95 -1.72
N LYS A 126 16.84 33.85 -2.27
CA LYS A 126 15.65 34.47 -1.67
C LYS A 126 14.96 33.61 -0.61
N SER A 127 15.13 32.28 -0.69
CA SER A 127 14.41 31.30 0.14
C SER A 127 15.01 29.91 -0.02
N PHE A 128 14.69 28.99 0.89
CA PHE A 128 15.10 27.59 0.80
C PHE A 128 14.63 26.93 -0.51
N LYS A 129 13.45 27.28 -1.01
CA LYS A 129 12.92 26.88 -2.34
C LYS A 129 13.88 27.14 -3.52
N SER A 130 14.85 28.03 -3.37
CA SER A 130 15.78 28.39 -4.45
C SER A 130 16.87 27.34 -4.67
N PHE A 131 17.11 26.45 -3.70
CA PHE A 131 18.06 25.35 -3.85
C PHE A 131 17.44 24.22 -4.67
N TYR A 132 18.19 23.63 -5.60
CA TYR A 132 17.70 22.47 -6.36
C TYR A 132 17.39 21.28 -5.42
N GLU A 133 18.24 21.08 -4.41
CA GLU A 133 18.13 20.06 -3.39
C GLU A 133 16.87 20.21 -2.54
N SER A 134 16.38 21.46 -2.33
CA SER A 134 15.15 21.68 -1.57
C SER A 134 13.95 21.00 -2.21
N GLY A 135 13.86 20.98 -3.55
CA GLY A 135 12.79 20.29 -4.26
C GLY A 135 12.84 18.77 -4.04
N GLN A 136 14.05 18.19 -4.05
CA GLN A 136 14.24 16.75 -3.77
C GLN A 136 13.85 16.42 -2.31
N ILE A 137 14.26 17.25 -1.35
CA ILE A 137 13.92 17.07 0.07
C ILE A 137 12.41 17.12 0.27
N ILE A 138 11.73 18.07 -0.37
CA ILE A 138 10.28 18.20 -0.22
C ILE A 138 9.52 17.05 -0.86
N LEU A 139 9.99 16.51 -1.98
CA LEU A 139 9.42 15.28 -2.53
C LEU A 139 9.52 14.12 -1.53
N ILE A 140 10.70 13.91 -0.94
CA ILE A 140 10.93 12.86 0.07
C ILE A 140 10.03 13.07 1.31
N VAL A 141 9.92 14.31 1.79
CA VAL A 141 9.07 14.70 2.93
C VAL A 141 7.59 14.48 2.63
N ASP A 142 7.13 14.87 1.44
CA ASP A 142 5.74 14.68 1.03
C ASP A 142 5.42 13.18 0.87
N SER A 143 6.31 12.39 0.26
CA SER A 143 6.18 10.92 0.15
C SER A 143 6.09 10.26 1.53
N PHE A 144 6.94 10.65 2.46
CA PHE A 144 6.89 10.19 3.85
C PHE A 144 5.53 10.45 4.51
N ASN A 145 5.01 11.67 4.38
CA ASN A 145 3.71 12.05 4.94
C ASN A 145 2.54 11.33 4.27
N ILE A 146 2.59 11.13 2.95
CA ILE A 146 1.58 10.38 2.20
C ILE A 146 1.51 8.93 2.69
N ILE A 147 2.66 8.29 2.89
CA ILE A 147 2.72 6.90 3.40
C ILE A 147 2.12 6.83 4.79
N ARG A 148 2.52 7.74 5.69
CA ARG A 148 1.97 7.82 7.05
C ARG A 148 0.44 7.92 7.04
N LYS A 149 -0.10 8.86 6.26
CA LYS A 149 -1.54 9.04 6.13
C LYS A 149 -2.21 7.80 5.51
N ARG A 150 -1.58 7.15 4.54
CA ARG A 150 -2.11 5.94 3.91
C ARG A 150 -2.20 4.77 4.90
N ILE A 151 -1.19 4.59 5.75
CA ILE A 151 -1.20 3.58 6.82
C ILE A 151 -2.37 3.86 7.78
N GLU A 152 -2.51 5.11 8.23
CA GLU A 152 -3.55 5.54 9.17
C GLU A 152 -4.97 5.24 8.66
N ILE A 153 -5.26 5.58 7.40
CA ILE A 153 -6.60 5.40 6.80
C ILE A 153 -6.85 4.00 6.24
N SER A 154 -5.85 3.11 6.25
CA SER A 154 -6.00 1.78 5.64
C SER A 154 -6.90 0.87 6.47
N GLU A 155 -7.64 0.00 5.78
CA GLU A 155 -8.54 -0.99 6.41
C GLU A 155 -7.81 -2.30 6.79
N ILE A 156 -6.46 -2.31 6.80
CA ILE A 156 -5.67 -3.48 7.19
C ILE A 156 -5.71 -3.69 8.72
N SER A 157 -5.26 -4.86 9.18
CA SER A 157 -5.18 -5.16 10.61
C SER A 157 -4.25 -4.18 11.34
N GLU A 158 -4.56 -3.88 12.60
CA GLU A 158 -3.73 -3.01 13.44
C GLU A 158 -2.29 -3.53 13.56
N GLU A 159 -2.10 -4.85 13.66
CA GLU A 159 -0.78 -5.49 13.63
C GLU A 159 0.02 -5.12 12.37
N MET A 160 -0.62 -5.11 11.19
CA MET A 160 0.04 -4.70 9.94
C MET A 160 0.32 -3.20 9.90
N LYS A 161 -0.58 -2.37 10.45
CA LYS A 161 -0.33 -0.92 10.58
C LYS A 161 0.87 -0.64 11.45
N ASP A 162 1.00 -1.36 12.57
CA ASP A 162 2.14 -1.23 13.48
C ASP A 162 3.44 -1.56 12.77
N LEU A 163 3.49 -2.68 12.04
CA LEU A 163 4.68 -3.09 11.26
C LEU A 163 5.08 -2.04 10.20
N PHE A 164 4.11 -1.52 9.43
CA PHE A 164 4.41 -0.49 8.43
C PHE A 164 4.83 0.83 9.07
N THR A 165 4.21 1.20 10.18
CA THR A 165 4.56 2.41 10.95
C THR A 165 5.97 2.29 11.50
N GLU A 166 6.34 1.15 12.07
CA GLU A 166 7.68 0.89 12.60
C GLU A 166 8.74 0.96 11.48
N LYS A 167 8.45 0.37 10.32
CA LYS A 167 9.34 0.44 9.15
C LYS A 167 9.50 1.88 8.65
N LEU A 168 8.42 2.65 8.58
CA LEU A 168 8.45 4.06 8.16
C LEU A 168 9.21 4.93 9.17
N ASN A 169 8.98 4.72 10.46
CA ASN A 169 9.70 5.42 11.53
C ASN A 169 11.19 5.06 11.53
N SER A 170 11.54 3.81 11.29
CA SER A 170 12.94 3.38 11.12
C SER A 170 13.62 4.12 9.96
N PHE A 171 12.92 4.32 8.85
CA PHE A 171 13.42 5.13 7.74
C PHE A 171 13.68 6.58 8.18
N TYR A 172 12.73 7.19 8.88
CA TYR A 172 12.88 8.56 9.39
C TYR A 172 14.10 8.69 10.32
N GLU A 173 14.16 7.86 11.35
CA GLU A 173 15.21 7.90 12.38
C GLU A 173 16.61 7.72 11.78
N THR A 174 16.76 6.81 10.81
CA THR A 174 18.08 6.47 10.26
C THR A 174 18.52 7.34 9.09
N ARG A 175 17.60 7.95 8.33
CA ARG A 175 17.93 8.64 7.07
C ARG A 175 17.55 10.11 7.03
N LEU A 176 16.50 10.50 7.75
CA LEU A 176 15.93 11.85 7.66
C LEU A 176 16.21 12.70 8.89
N LYS A 177 16.02 12.15 10.09
CA LYS A 177 15.95 12.88 11.35
C LYS A 177 17.10 13.85 11.55
N GLU A 178 18.34 13.36 11.61
CA GLU A 178 19.51 14.18 11.91
C GLU A 178 19.67 15.34 10.91
N ASN A 179 19.48 15.07 9.62
CA ASN A 179 19.64 16.07 8.57
C ASN A 179 18.50 17.10 8.55
N LEU A 180 17.26 16.66 8.78
CA LEU A 180 16.12 17.58 8.86
C LEU A 180 16.15 18.44 10.12
N GLU A 181 16.59 17.89 11.26
CA GLU A 181 16.79 18.65 12.50
C GLU A 181 17.84 19.74 12.31
N LYS A 182 18.99 19.39 11.72
CA LYS A 182 20.04 20.36 11.37
C LYS A 182 19.54 21.47 10.44
N LEU A 183 18.76 21.11 9.41
CA LEU A 183 18.17 22.11 8.52
C LEU A 183 17.17 23.00 9.27
N ASN A 184 16.34 22.43 10.14
CA ASN A 184 15.39 23.20 10.94
C ASN A 184 16.10 24.20 11.85
N GLU A 185 17.22 23.83 12.48
CA GLU A 185 18.05 24.75 13.26
C GLU A 185 18.55 25.93 12.43
N VAL A 186 19.02 25.69 11.20
CA VAL A 186 19.43 26.75 10.27
C VAL A 186 18.26 27.67 9.94
N PHE A 187 17.07 27.11 9.67
CA PHE A 187 15.88 27.91 9.33
C PHE A 187 15.38 28.77 10.50
N GLU A 188 15.55 28.30 11.73
CA GLU A 188 15.21 29.07 12.94
C GLU A 188 16.16 30.25 13.13
N ASN A 189 17.44 30.07 12.81
CA ASN A 189 18.48 31.09 12.97
C ASN A 189 18.52 32.11 11.82
N HIS A 190 17.97 31.79 10.65
CA HIS A 190 18.10 32.60 9.44
C HIS A 190 16.74 32.82 8.73
N GLU A 191 16.17 34.00 8.90
CA GLU A 191 14.81 34.33 8.44
C GLU A 191 14.63 34.22 6.92
N PHE A 192 15.65 34.55 6.12
CA PHE A 192 15.55 34.51 4.67
C PHE A 192 15.34 33.11 4.07
N PHE A 193 15.62 32.03 4.82
CA PHE A 193 15.30 30.68 4.35
C PHE A 193 13.81 30.36 4.48
N LYS A 194 13.08 31.06 5.35
CA LYS A 194 11.71 30.71 5.71
C LYS A 194 10.78 30.83 4.51
N ASP A 195 10.13 29.72 4.23
CA ASP A 195 9.07 29.59 3.24
C ASP A 195 8.15 28.41 3.60
N GLU A 196 7.14 28.18 2.78
CA GLU A 196 6.21 27.05 2.94
C GLU A 196 6.90 25.67 3.02
N TRP A 197 8.05 25.49 2.35
CA TRP A 197 8.78 24.23 2.35
C TRP A 197 9.53 24.03 3.66
N THR A 198 10.11 25.08 4.23
CA THR A 198 10.69 25.02 5.58
C THR A 198 9.64 24.69 6.64
N GLU A 199 8.42 25.24 6.53
CA GLU A 199 7.31 24.92 7.44
C GLU A 199 6.86 23.46 7.34
N LYS A 200 6.88 22.88 6.13
CA LYS A 200 6.61 21.43 5.96
C LYS A 200 7.68 20.58 6.65
N ILE A 201 8.95 20.91 6.48
CA ILE A 201 10.06 20.20 7.12
C ILE A 201 9.94 20.29 8.65
N LYS A 202 9.69 21.49 9.16
CA LYS A 202 9.50 21.75 10.58
C LYS A 202 8.40 20.88 11.18
N LYS A 203 7.22 20.83 10.54
CA LYS A 203 6.12 19.96 10.98
C LYS A 203 6.50 18.48 11.03
N VAL A 204 7.28 17.99 10.07
CA VAL A 204 7.76 16.60 10.11
C VAL A 204 8.73 16.39 11.25
N VAL A 205 9.63 17.32 11.52
CA VAL A 205 10.53 17.23 12.69
C VAL A 205 9.73 17.23 14.00
N GLU A 206 8.76 18.13 14.16
CA GLU A 206 7.95 18.25 15.38
C GLU A 206 7.05 17.04 15.61
N ASN A 207 6.42 16.50 14.57
CA ASN A 207 5.53 15.33 14.67
C ASN A 207 6.27 14.00 14.95
N ASN A 208 7.61 14.03 15.02
CA ASN A 208 8.46 12.85 15.21
C ASN A 208 9.49 13.02 16.33
N LYS A 209 9.36 14.07 17.15
CA LYS A 209 10.06 14.19 18.44
C LYS A 209 9.34 13.39 19.51
#